data_AF-A0A1Y4LSI6-F1
#
_entry.id   AF-A0A1Y4LSI6-F1
#
_cell.length_a   1.000
_cell.length_b   1.000
_cell.length_c   1.000
_cell.angle_alpha   90.00
_cell.angle_beta   90.00
_cell.angle_gamma   90.00
#
_symmetry.space_group_name_H-M   'P 1'
#
loop_
_entity.id
_entity.type
_entity.pdbx_description
1 polymer ?
#
loop_
_entity_poly.entity_id
_entity_poly.type
_entity_poly.pdbx_seq_one_letter_code
_entity_poly.pdbx_strand_id
1 'polypeptide(L)'
;MRFKYLWNPGLPKNEIHNIENGLYSDEQILFLCETIMNSYRIRKKKFIPVAILVFVIVIILTLTTLFMIEDKTAGIFAFLVTVGLCSGLLLFVYENHIEKDRRQFIVALSKKYPEYVELCKDN
;
A
#
# COMPACT_ATOMS: atom_id res chain seq x y z
N MET A 1 -12.28 -9.21 -19.81
CA MET A 1 -12.34 -8.18 -18.74
C MET A 1 -11.03 -8.20 -17.98
N ARG A 2 -10.38 -7.03 -17.88
CA ARG A 2 -8.99 -6.87 -17.40
C ARG A 2 -8.92 -6.95 -15.87
N PHE A 3 -8.32 -8.00 -15.32
CA PHE A 3 -7.81 -8.06 -13.94
C PHE A 3 -6.70 -7.02 -13.63
N LYS A 4 -6.47 -6.06 -14.54
CA LYS A 4 -5.40 -5.06 -14.49
C LYS A 4 -5.53 -4.09 -13.30
N TYR A 5 -6.65 -4.11 -12.58
CA TYR A 5 -6.90 -3.29 -11.40
C TYR A 5 -6.54 -3.98 -10.07
N LEU A 6 -6.41 -5.31 -10.03
CA LEU A 6 -6.09 -6.04 -8.79
C LEU A 6 -4.58 -6.19 -8.59
N TRP A 7 -3.80 -6.14 -9.66
CA TRP A 7 -2.36 -6.34 -9.62
C TRP A 7 -1.62 -5.12 -10.16
N ASN A 8 -0.96 -4.38 -9.26
CA ASN A 8 -0.01 -3.36 -9.66
C ASN A 8 1.29 -4.06 -10.10
N PRO A 9 1.72 -3.96 -11.38
CA PRO A 9 3.01 -4.51 -11.81
C PRO A 9 4.21 -3.82 -11.14
N GLY A 10 4.00 -2.66 -10.52
CA GLY A 10 5.07 -1.82 -10.01
C GLY A 10 5.56 -0.83 -11.07
N LEU A 11 6.75 -0.25 -10.82
CA LEU A 11 7.42 0.58 -11.80
C LEU A 11 7.81 -0.23 -13.05
N PRO A 12 7.79 0.41 -14.24
CA PRO A 12 8.26 -0.21 -15.47
C PRO A 12 9.69 -0.74 -15.32
N LYS A 13 9.95 -1.97 -15.79
CA LYS A 13 11.27 -2.61 -15.64
C LYS A 13 12.40 -1.82 -16.30
N ASN A 14 12.12 -1.14 -17.40
CA ASN A 14 13.05 -0.26 -18.09
C ASN A 14 13.40 0.96 -17.22
N GLU A 15 12.45 1.57 -16.53
CA GLU A 15 12.72 2.69 -15.63
C GLU A 15 13.59 2.25 -14.45
N ILE A 16 13.27 1.11 -13.83
CA ILE A 16 14.11 0.52 -12.77
C ILE A 16 15.54 0.31 -13.30
N HIS A 17 15.69 -0.33 -14.46
CA HIS A 17 17.00 -0.59 -15.06
C HIS A 17 17.78 0.71 -15.35
N ASN A 18 17.10 1.75 -15.83
CA ASN A 18 17.72 3.03 -16.11
C ASN A 18 18.21 3.74 -14.83
N ILE A 19 17.43 3.68 -13.75
CA ILE A 19 17.83 4.21 -12.43
C ILE A 19 19.03 3.42 -11.89
N GLU A 20 18.96 2.09 -11.92
CA GLU A 20 20.03 1.22 -11.39
C GLU A 20 21.36 1.34 -12.15
N ASN A 21 21.33 1.81 -13.39
CA ASN A 21 22.53 2.03 -14.21
C ASN A 21 23.02 3.48 -14.20
N GLY A 22 22.30 4.41 -13.57
CA GLY A 22 22.71 5.80 -13.51
C GLY A 22 22.44 6.57 -14.81
N LEU A 23 21.42 6.18 -15.58
CA LEU A 23 21.12 6.78 -16.90
C LEU A 23 20.27 8.06 -16.81
N TYR A 24 19.91 8.49 -15.59
CA TYR A 24 19.14 9.71 -15.36
C TYR A 24 20.05 10.83 -14.86
N SER A 25 19.75 12.07 -15.22
CA SER A 25 20.37 13.23 -14.57
C SER A 25 19.79 13.45 -13.18
N ASP A 26 20.50 14.19 -12.34
CA ASP A 26 20.05 14.57 -11.00
C ASP A 26 18.68 15.25 -11.01
N GLU A 27 18.44 16.15 -11.99
CA GLU A 27 17.15 16.81 -12.19
C GLU A 27 16.02 15.81 -12.50
N GLN A 28 16.31 14.79 -13.31
CA GLN A 28 15.34 13.74 -13.64
C GLN A 28 15.03 12.86 -12.43
N ILE A 29 16.02 12.54 -11.61
CA ILE A 29 15.84 11.79 -10.35
C ILE A 29 14.97 12.57 -9.37
N LEU A 30 15.22 13.88 -9.21
CA LEU A 30 14.40 14.74 -8.36
C LEU A 30 12.95 14.81 -8.84
N PHE A 31 12.73 14.98 -10.14
CA PHE A 31 11.39 14.98 -10.72
C PHE A 31 10.65 13.64 -10.53
N LEU A 32 11.34 12.52 -10.75
CA LEU A 32 10.80 11.18 -10.51
C LEU A 32 10.43 10.97 -9.05
N CYS A 33 11.30 11.41 -8.14
CA CYS A 33 11.09 11.35 -6.71
C CYS A 33 9.82 12.10 -6.29
N GLU A 34 9.68 13.35 -6.72
CA GLU A 34 8.49 14.15 -6.44
C GLU A 34 7.22 13.46 -7.00
N THR A 35 7.27 12.96 -8.23
CA THR A 35 6.13 12.32 -8.90
C THR A 35 5.69 11.04 -8.17
N ILE A 36 6.63 10.17 -7.81
CA ILE A 36 6.36 8.88 -7.18
C ILE A 36 5.88 9.09 -5.74
N MET A 37 6.51 10.01 -4.99
CA MET A 37 6.09 10.32 -3.63
C MET A 37 4.74 11.01 -3.58
N ASN A 38 4.46 11.96 -4.49
CA ASN A 38 3.14 12.57 -4.57
C ASN A 38 2.05 11.53 -4.91
N SER A 39 2.33 10.63 -5.87
CA SER A 39 1.43 9.53 -6.20
C SER A 39 1.19 8.60 -5.00
N TYR A 40 2.24 8.27 -4.24
CA TYR A 40 2.14 7.52 -2.99
C TYR A 40 1.28 8.24 -1.96
N ARG A 41 1.52 9.54 -1.71
CA ARG A 41 0.73 10.36 -0.76
C ARG A 41 -0.76 10.39 -1.16
N ILE A 42 -1.07 10.59 -2.44
CA ILE A 42 -2.45 10.61 -2.94
C ILE A 42 -3.13 9.24 -2.73
N ARG A 43 -2.45 8.15 -3.08
CA ARG A 43 -2.99 6.79 -2.89
C ARG A 43 -3.19 6.46 -1.42
N LYS A 44 -2.22 6.77 -0.56
CA LYS A 44 -2.31 6.59 0.90
C LYS A 44 -3.47 7.39 1.49
N LYS A 45 -3.62 8.67 1.10
CA LYS A 45 -4.70 9.56 1.57
C LYS A 45 -6.08 9.02 1.20
N LYS A 46 -6.23 8.38 0.04
CA LYS A 46 -7.49 7.75 -0.38
C LYS A 46 -7.73 6.39 0.30
N PHE A 47 -6.66 5.64 0.59
CA PHE A 47 -6.78 4.31 1.18
C PHE A 47 -7.14 4.33 2.66
N ILE A 48 -6.54 5.22 3.45
CA ILE A 48 -6.81 5.33 4.89
C ILE A 48 -8.31 5.44 5.23
N PRO A 49 -9.09 6.38 4.63
CA PRO A 49 -10.51 6.49 4.96
C PRO A 49 -11.31 5.26 4.52
N VAL A 50 -10.93 4.61 3.41
CA VAL A 50 -11.58 3.37 2.95
C VAL A 50 -11.30 2.22 3.92
N ALA A 51 -10.05 2.06 4.36
CA ALA A 51 -9.67 1.05 5.35
C ALA A 51 -10.44 1.26 6.67
N ILE A 52 -10.52 2.50 7.16
CA ILE A 52 -11.29 2.86 8.36
C ILE A 52 -12.77 2.50 8.18
N LEU A 53 -13.37 2.86 7.06
CA LEU A 53 -14.78 2.58 6.77
C LEU A 53 -15.07 1.07 6.76
N VAL A 54 -14.17 0.26 6.19
CA VAL A 54 -14.29 -1.21 6.23
C VAL A 54 -14.26 -1.71 7.68
N PHE A 55 -13.35 -1.23 8.52
CA PHE A 55 -13.30 -1.61 9.94
C PHE A 55 -14.57 -1.21 10.69
N VAL A 56 -15.09 -0.01 10.46
CA VAL A 56 -16.35 0.46 11.09
C VAL A 56 -17.51 -0.46 10.71
N ILE A 57 -17.65 -0.84 9.44
CA ILE A 57 -18.69 -1.76 8.99
C ILE A 57 -18.54 -3.13 9.66
N VAL A 58 -17.32 -3.68 9.71
CA VAL A 58 -17.05 -4.96 10.36
C VAL A 58 -17.45 -4.89 11.83
N ILE A 59 -17.05 -3.84 12.56
CA ILE A 59 -17.40 -3.67 13.98
C ILE A 59 -18.92 -3.63 14.18
N ILE A 60 -19.64 -2.84 13.37
CA ILE A 60 -21.11 -2.74 13.47
C ILE A 60 -21.75 -4.11 13.24
N LEU A 61 -21.39 -4.81 12.16
CA LEU A 61 -21.94 -6.14 11.85
C LEU A 61 -21.65 -7.15 12.97
N THR A 62 -20.48 -7.06 13.59
CA THR A 62 -20.10 -7.95 14.67
C THR A 62 -20.90 -7.69 15.94
N LEU A 63 -21.11 -6.42 16.29
CA LEU A 63 -21.93 -6.06 17.44
C LEU A 63 -23.36 -6.58 17.23
N THR A 64 -23.96 -6.38 16.06
CA THR A 64 -25.31 -6.88 15.76
C THR A 64 -25.41 -8.40 15.87
N THR A 65 -24.41 -9.14 15.40
CA THR A 65 -24.39 -10.61 15.46
C THR A 65 -24.16 -11.13 16.89
N LEU A 66 -23.31 -10.48 17.68
CA LEU A 66 -23.10 -10.82 19.10
C LEU A 66 -24.36 -10.65 19.96
N PHE A 67 -25.24 -9.71 19.63
CA PHE A 67 -26.53 -9.56 20.32
C PHE A 67 -27.54 -10.65 19.97
N MET A 68 -27.40 -11.31 18.81
CA MET A 68 -28.34 -12.32 18.30
C MET A 68 -27.95 -13.76 18.64
N ILE A 69 -26.69 -14.01 18.97
CA ILE A 69 -26.16 -15.36 19.24
C ILE A 69 -26.23 -15.68 20.74
N GLU A 70 -26.75 -16.86 21.08
CA GLU A 70 -26.76 -17.38 22.47
C GLU A 70 -25.35 -17.73 22.96
N ASP A 71 -24.55 -18.39 22.12
CA ASP A 71 -23.14 -18.71 22.39
C ASP A 71 -22.21 -17.54 22.04
N LYS A 72 -22.02 -16.65 23.01
CA LYS A 72 -21.16 -15.47 22.88
C LYS A 72 -19.69 -15.83 22.56
N THR A 73 -19.21 -16.99 23.00
CA THR A 73 -17.84 -17.46 22.75
C THR A 73 -17.60 -17.75 21.27
N ALA A 74 -18.56 -18.41 20.62
CA ALA A 74 -18.51 -18.64 19.17
C ALA A 74 -18.53 -17.32 18.37
N GLY A 75 -19.35 -16.35 18.81
CA GLY A 75 -19.42 -15.02 18.19
C GLY A 75 -18.10 -14.24 18.29
N ILE A 76 -17.42 -14.27 19.44
CA ILE A 76 -16.11 -13.62 19.62
C ILE A 76 -15.04 -14.28 18.75
N PHE A 77 -15.05 -15.60 18.63
CA PHE A 77 -14.09 -16.29 17.78
C PHE A 77 -14.28 -15.93 16.30
N ALA A 78 -15.53 -15.91 15.82
CA ALA A 78 -15.86 -15.49 14.45
C ALA A 78 -15.44 -14.03 14.17
N PHE A 79 -15.57 -13.14 15.15
CA PHE A 79 -15.08 -11.77 15.06
C PHE A 79 -13.58 -11.70 14.83
N LEU A 80 -12.80 -12.38 15.68
CA LEU A 80 -11.34 -12.36 15.61
C LEU A 80 -10.83 -12.87 14.27
N VAL A 81 -11.44 -13.96 13.76
CA VAL A 81 -11.11 -14.51 12.44
C VAL A 81 -11.43 -13.49 11.33
N THR A 82 -12.60 -12.86 11.39
CA THR A 82 -13.04 -11.87 10.38
C THR A 82 -12.13 -10.64 10.37
N VAL A 83 -11.82 -10.09 11.55
CA VAL A 83 -10.89 -8.95 11.69
C VAL A 83 -9.50 -9.32 11.18
N GLY A 84 -9.00 -10.52 11.50
CA GLY A 84 -7.72 -11.00 11.02
C GLY A 84 -7.66 -11.07 9.49
N LEU A 85 -8.68 -11.66 8.86
CA LEU A 85 -8.77 -11.75 7.40
C LEU A 85 -8.89 -10.37 6.74
N CYS A 86 -9.75 -9.49 7.26
CA CYS A 86 -9.90 -8.13 6.74
C CYS A 86 -8.60 -7.33 6.85
N SER A 87 -7.92 -7.43 8.00
CA SER A 87 -6.63 -6.76 8.21
C SER A 87 -5.56 -7.28 7.25
N GLY A 88 -5.48 -8.60 7.06
CA GLY A 88 -4.55 -9.21 6.10
C GLY A 88 -4.80 -8.75 4.66
N LEU A 89 -6.07 -8.69 4.23
CA LEU A 89 -6.43 -8.20 2.90
C LEU A 89 -6.08 -6.71 2.72
N LEU A 90 -6.36 -5.87 3.72
CA LEU A 90 -6.01 -4.46 3.68
C LEU A 90 -4.49 -4.25 3.62
N LEU A 91 -3.72 -5.00 4.42
CA LEU A 91 -2.27 -4.97 4.36
C LEU A 91 -1.75 -5.41 2.99
N PHE A 92 -2.29 -6.49 2.43
CA PHE A 92 -1.91 -6.95 1.09
C PHE A 92 -2.18 -5.89 0.02
N VAL A 93 -3.35 -5.23 0.07
CA VAL A 93 -3.66 -4.13 -0.85
C VAL A 93 -2.73 -2.94 -0.63
N TYR A 94 -2.43 -2.60 0.62
CA TYR A 94 -1.51 -1.52 0.97
C TYR A 94 -0.12 -1.77 0.39
N GLU A 95 0.46 -2.95 0.64
CA GLU A 95 1.78 -3.31 0.14
C GLU A 95 1.81 -3.35 -1.39
N ASN A 96 0.82 -3.99 -2.02
CA ASN A 96 0.85 -4.21 -3.47
C ASN A 96 0.50 -2.95 -4.28
N HIS A 97 -0.46 -2.14 -3.83
CA HIS A 97 -0.95 -0.98 -4.62
C HIS A 97 -0.39 0.36 -4.19
N ILE A 98 0.04 0.50 -2.94
CA ILE A 98 0.46 1.80 -2.40
C ILE A 98 1.98 1.83 -2.28
N GLU A 99 2.55 0.81 -1.63
CA GLU A 99 3.96 0.82 -1.26
C GLU A 99 4.89 0.22 -2.32
N LYS A 100 4.39 -0.64 -3.20
CA LYS A 100 5.19 -1.36 -4.21
C LYS A 100 6.04 -0.44 -5.08
N ASP A 101 5.44 0.57 -5.71
CA ASP A 101 6.17 1.50 -6.60
C ASP A 101 7.26 2.24 -5.82
N ARG A 102 6.92 2.77 -4.63
CA ARG A 102 7.84 3.50 -3.77
C ARG A 102 9.02 2.62 -3.34
N ARG A 103 8.73 1.38 -2.93
CA ARG A 103 9.76 0.43 -2.48
C ARG A 103 10.70 0.06 -3.62
N GLN A 104 10.17 -0.24 -4.80
CA GLN A 104 10.97 -0.54 -5.99
C GLN A 104 11.85 0.66 -6.39
N PHE A 105 11.29 1.87 -6.35
CA PHE A 105 12.02 3.09 -6.65
C PHE A 105 13.18 3.33 -5.68
N ILE A 106 12.92 3.29 -4.37
CA ILE A 106 13.94 3.50 -3.33
C ILE A 106 15.06 2.46 -3.43
N VAL A 107 14.72 1.20 -3.69
CA VAL A 107 15.71 0.13 -3.87
C VAL A 107 16.57 0.39 -5.11
N ALA A 108 15.97 0.79 -6.23
CA ALA A 108 16.70 1.13 -7.45
C ALA A 108 17.63 2.34 -7.24
N LEU A 109 17.13 3.39 -6.59
CA LEU A 109 17.88 4.59 -6.22
C LEU A 109 19.10 4.27 -5.37
N SER A 110 18.95 3.40 -4.36
CA SER A 110 20.03 3.08 -3.42
C SER A 110 21.29 2.50 -4.06
N LYS A 111 21.22 2.00 -5.30
CA LYS A 111 22.37 1.44 -6.01
C LYS A 111 23.28 2.49 -6.65
N LYS A 112 22.72 3.59 -7.15
CA LYS A 112 23.47 4.59 -7.94
C LYS A 112 23.35 6.03 -7.45
N TYR A 113 22.31 6.31 -6.68
CA TYR A 113 21.92 7.63 -6.21
C TYR A 113 21.59 7.58 -4.70
N PRO A 114 22.49 7.05 -3.84
CA PRO A 114 22.21 6.88 -2.42
C PRO A 114 21.90 8.19 -1.70
N GLU A 115 22.50 9.30 -2.14
CA GLU A 115 22.28 10.65 -1.59
C GLU A 115 20.83 11.14 -1.71
N TYR A 116 20.08 10.64 -2.71
CA TYR A 116 18.67 11.00 -2.90
C TYR A 116 17.71 10.09 -2.13
N VAL A 117 18.18 8.99 -1.53
CA VAL A 117 17.31 8.03 -0.84
C VAL A 117 16.63 8.64 0.39
N GLU A 118 17.37 9.42 1.17
CA GLU A 118 16.81 10.10 2.35
C GLU A 118 15.80 11.18 1.94
N LEU A 119 16.15 11.97 0.91
CA LEU A 119 15.28 12.98 0.34
C LEU A 119 13.94 12.39 -0.15
N CYS A 120 13.99 11.20 -0.74
CA CYS A 120 12.82 10.50 -1.26
C CYS A 120 12.08 9.63 -0.24
N LYS A 121 12.60 9.49 0.99
CA LYS A 121 11.90 8.78 2.07
C LYS A 121 11.03 9.70 2.92
N ASP A 122 11.51 10.91 3.18
CA ASP A 122 10.88 11.86 4.11
C ASP A 122 9.85 12.77 3.47
N ASN A 123 9.85 12.86 2.14
CA ASN A 123 8.80 13.54 1.37
C ASN A 123 7.56 12.65 1.22
#